data_AF-A0A950CZ19-F1
#
_entry.id   AF-A0A950CZ19-F1
#
_cell.length_a   1.000
_cell.length_b   1.000
_cell.length_c   1.000
_cell.angle_alpha   90.00
_cell.angle_beta   90.00
_cell.angle_gamma   90.00
#
_symmetry.space_group_name_H-M   'P 1'
#
loop_
_entity.id
_entity.type
_entity.pdbx_description
1 polymer ?
#
loop_
_entity_poly.entity_id
_entity_poly.type
_entity_poly.pdbx_seq_one_letter_code
_entity_poly.pdbx_strand_id
1 'polypeptide(L)'
;MLAAAANPTADSRTSLATLCKVYWQPISVFIRGKVYDRNEAEDLTQAFFAVMLEKNYIRDADRERGPFRTFILAAVKHFLANEWDKAAEYFDKLLFLLNG
;
A
#
# COMPACT_ATOMS: atom_id res chain seq x y z
N MET A 1 -0.62 39.25 16.77
CA MET A 1 0.22 38.25 16.08
C MET A 1 -0.68 37.06 15.78
N LEU A 2 -1.30 37.05 14.58
CA LEU A 2 -2.25 36.01 14.18
C LEU A 2 -1.46 34.79 13.67
N ALA A 3 -1.67 33.65 14.32
CA ALA A 3 -1.10 32.37 13.92
C ALA A 3 -1.59 32.01 12.52
N ALA A 4 -0.66 31.95 11.56
CA ALA A 4 -0.93 31.46 10.23
C ALA A 4 -1.27 29.97 10.34
N ALA A 5 -2.52 29.62 10.05
CA ALA A 5 -2.92 28.25 9.80
C ALA A 5 -2.01 27.69 8.70
N ALA A 6 -1.13 26.77 9.07
CA ALA A 6 -0.27 26.05 8.14
C ALA A 6 -1.18 25.36 7.12
N ASN A 7 -1.19 25.87 5.90
CA ASN A 7 -1.92 25.32 4.77
C ASN A 7 -1.38 23.91 4.50
N PRO A 8 -2.14 22.82 4.74
CA PRO A 8 -1.63 21.45 4.59
C PRO A 8 -1.52 20.99 3.12
N THR A 9 -1.52 21.89 2.15
CA THR A 9 -2.02 21.59 0.80
C THR A 9 -0.96 21.48 -0.30
N ALA A 10 0.28 21.98 -0.09
CA ALA A 10 1.34 21.91 -1.10
C ALA A 10 2.56 21.08 -0.66
N ASP A 11 3.08 21.31 0.55
CA ASP A 11 4.25 20.59 1.07
C ASP A 11 3.97 19.12 1.35
N SER A 12 2.80 18.81 1.91
CA SER A 12 2.39 17.43 2.23
C SER A 12 2.17 16.57 0.97
N ARG A 13 1.72 17.16 -0.15
CA ARG A 13 1.60 16.43 -1.43
C ARG A 13 2.96 16.20 -2.09
N THR A 14 3.85 17.18 -1.98
CA THR A 14 5.21 17.10 -2.53
C THR A 14 6.08 16.08 -1.79
N SER A 15 5.92 15.98 -0.46
CA SER A 15 6.59 14.95 0.33
C SER A 15 6.05 13.55 0.02
N LEU A 16 4.75 13.42 -0.20
CA LEU A 16 4.11 12.14 -0.48
C LEU A 16 4.54 11.55 -1.83
N ALA A 17 4.54 12.37 -2.89
CA ALA A 17 5.05 11.97 -4.19
C ALA A 17 6.53 11.54 -4.14
N THR A 18 7.32 12.20 -3.29
CA THR A 18 8.73 11.86 -3.06
C THR A 18 8.87 10.51 -2.36
N LEU A 19 8.06 10.25 -1.33
CA LEU A 19 8.03 8.96 -0.64
C LEU A 19 7.61 7.83 -1.58
N CYS A 20 6.57 8.02 -2.38
CA CYS A 20 6.15 7.02 -3.37
C CYS A 20 7.30 6.69 -4.33
N LYS A 21 8.04 7.70 -4.84
CA LYS A 21 9.20 7.47 -5.72
C LYS A 21 10.32 6.70 -5.04
N VAL A 22 10.66 7.06 -3.80
CA VAL A 22 11.74 6.40 -3.03
C VAL A 22 11.40 4.94 -2.74
N TYR A 23 10.13 4.64 -2.44
CA TYR A 23 9.71 3.31 -2.01
C TYR A 23 9.14 2.43 -3.13
N TRP A 24 8.89 2.98 -4.32
CA TRP A 24 8.40 2.21 -5.47
C TRP A 24 9.27 0.99 -5.77
N GLN A 25 10.57 1.22 -5.97
CA GLN A 25 11.50 0.15 -6.34
C GLN A 25 11.65 -0.90 -5.22
N PRO A 26 11.92 -0.52 -3.95
CA PRO A 26 12.02 -1.49 -2.86
C PRO A 26 10.77 -2.37 -2.69
N ILE A 27 9.58 -1.77 -2.84
CA ILE A 27 8.31 -2.50 -2.69
C ILE A 27 8.06 -3.42 -3.87
N SER A 28 8.29 -2.94 -5.09
CA SER A 28 8.17 -3.79 -6.27
C SER A 28 9.05 -5.03 -6.17
N VAL A 29 10.31 -4.89 -5.73
CA VAL A 29 11.24 -6.02 -5.54
C VAL A 29 10.75 -6.97 -4.44
N PHE A 30 10.23 -6.43 -3.34
CA PHE A 30 9.69 -7.25 -2.27
C PHE A 30 8.48 -8.09 -2.74
N ILE A 31 7.53 -7.46 -3.44
CA ILE A 31 6.34 -8.14 -3.98
C ILE A 31 6.74 -9.17 -5.02
N ARG A 32 7.71 -8.87 -5.89
CA ARG A 32 8.22 -9.80 -6.91
C ARG A 32 8.82 -11.08 -6.34
N GLY A 33 9.28 -11.06 -5.08
CA GLY A 33 9.72 -12.26 -4.37
C GLY A 33 8.59 -13.05 -3.70
N LYS A 34 7.35 -12.60 -3.80
CA LYS A 34 6.14 -13.19 -3.18
C LYS A 34 5.14 -13.75 -4.17
N VAL A 35 5.30 -13.47 -5.45
CA VAL A 35 4.44 -13.97 -6.53
C VAL A 35 5.28 -14.64 -7.61
N TYR A 36 4.68 -15.59 -8.32
CA TYR A 36 5.34 -16.32 -9.40
C TYR A 36 5.26 -15.57 -10.72
N ASP A 37 4.18 -14.84 -10.95
CA ASP A 37 3.97 -14.09 -12.18
C ASP A 37 4.50 -12.65 -12.10
N ARG A 38 5.10 -12.18 -13.19
CA ARG A 38 5.66 -10.83 -13.28
C ARG A 38 4.55 -9.78 -13.37
N ASN A 39 3.47 -10.07 -14.11
CA ASN A 39 2.39 -9.10 -14.29
C ASN A 39 1.61 -8.96 -12.97
N GLU A 40 1.34 -10.06 -12.29
CA GLU A 40 0.78 -10.06 -10.94
C GLU A 40 1.61 -9.21 -9.96
N ALA A 41 2.95 -9.27 -10.04
CA ALA A 41 3.80 -8.44 -9.19
C ALA A 41 3.63 -6.94 -9.47
N GLU A 42 3.51 -6.56 -10.74
CA GLU A 42 3.30 -5.18 -11.16
C GLU A 42 1.91 -4.68 -10.74
N ASP A 43 0.87 -5.49 -10.96
CA ASP A 43 -0.50 -5.19 -10.57
C ASP A 43 -0.64 -5.01 -9.05
N LEU A 44 -0.08 -5.92 -8.26
CA LEU A 44 -0.08 -5.82 -6.79
C LEU A 44 0.71 -4.60 -6.30
N THR A 45 1.81 -4.25 -6.98
CA THR A 45 2.58 -3.03 -6.65
C THR A 45 1.72 -1.79 -6.89
N GLN A 46 1.06 -1.69 -8.06
CA GLN A 46 0.19 -0.57 -8.38
C GLN A 46 -0.99 -0.48 -7.40
N ALA A 47 -1.66 -1.61 -7.15
CA ALA A 47 -2.79 -1.70 -6.23
C ALA A 47 -2.41 -1.30 -4.80
N PHE A 48 -1.24 -1.73 -4.32
CA PHE A 48 -0.74 -1.33 -3.00
C PHE A 48 -0.59 0.20 -2.89
N PHE A 49 0.05 0.85 -3.86
CA PHE A 49 0.21 2.29 -3.83
C PHE A 49 -1.12 3.03 -4.00
N ALA A 50 -2.05 2.52 -4.82
CA ALA A 50 -3.39 3.09 -4.95
C ALA A 50 -4.14 3.07 -3.61
N VAL A 51 -4.18 1.92 -2.94
CA VAL A 51 -4.81 1.78 -1.61
C VAL A 51 -4.11 2.63 -0.56
N MET A 52 -2.78 2.72 -0.60
CA MET A 52 -2.01 3.58 0.30
C MET A 52 -2.39 5.06 0.16
N LEU A 53 -2.55 5.52 -1.08
CA LEU A 53 -2.93 6.89 -1.40
C LEU A 53 -4.38 7.17 -0.99
N GLU A 54 -5.30 6.25 -1.29
CA GLU A 54 -6.72 6.36 -0.96
C GLU A 54 -6.96 6.40 0.55
N LYS A 55 -6.34 5.47 1.29
CA LYS A 55 -6.47 5.38 2.76
C LYS A 55 -5.60 6.40 3.49
N ASN A 56 -4.81 7.19 2.75
CA ASN A 56 -3.94 8.22 3.28
C ASN A 56 -2.99 7.68 4.38
N TYR A 57 -2.51 6.44 4.22
CA TYR A 57 -1.67 5.75 5.22
C TYR A 57 -0.41 6.52 5.60
N ILE A 58 0.04 7.41 4.72
CA ILE A 58 1.20 8.28 4.96
C ILE A 58 0.89 9.37 5.99
N ARG A 59 -0.38 9.75 6.18
CA ARG A 59 -0.79 10.67 7.23
C ARG A 59 -0.69 10.02 8.62
N ASP A 60 -0.91 8.71 8.70
CA ASP A 60 -0.77 7.91 9.92
C ASP A 60 0.67 7.44 10.16
N ALA A 61 1.56 7.62 9.18
CA ALA A 61 3.00 7.43 9.32
C ALA A 61 3.59 8.58 10.14
N ASP A 62 3.17 8.64 11.40
CA ASP A 62 3.64 9.56 12.40
C ASP A 62 5.14 9.35 12.64
N ARG A 63 5.92 10.44 12.62
CA ARG A 63 7.35 10.42 12.93
C ARG A 63 7.63 9.86 14.32
N GLU A 64 6.66 9.92 15.23
CA GLU A 64 6.79 9.41 16.60
C GLU A 64 6.60 7.89 16.70
N ARG A 65 6.08 7.22 15.66
CA ARG A 65 5.80 5.76 15.65
C ARG A 65 6.97 4.91 15.15
N GLY A 66 8.14 5.53 14.90
CA GLY A 66 9.37 4.85 14.48
C GLY A 66 9.69 5.01 12.98
N PRO A 67 10.68 4.27 12.45
CA PRO A 67 11.15 4.46 11.09
C PRO A 67 10.06 4.15 10.06
N PHE A 68 9.80 5.07 9.13
CA PHE A 68 8.84 4.90 8.02
C PHE A 68 9.03 3.59 7.24
N ARG A 69 10.28 3.12 7.15
CA ARG A 69 10.63 1.84 6.51
C ARG A 69 9.96 0.62 7.18
N THR A 70 9.84 0.63 8.50
CA THR A 70 9.19 -0.47 9.24
C THR A 70 7.69 -0.43 9.01
N PHE A 71 7.10 0.77 9.05
CA PHE A 71 5.69 0.98 8.77
C PHE A 71 5.31 0.48 7.37
N ILE A 72 6.03 0.92 6.34
CA ILE A 72 5.69 0.58 4.95
C ILE A 72 5.85 -0.92 4.66
N LEU A 73 6.84 -1.56 5.30
CA LEU A 73 7.03 -3.00 5.21
C LEU A 73 5.89 -3.79 5.89
N ALA A 74 5.40 -3.30 7.04
CA ALA A 74 4.23 -3.90 7.68
C ALA A 74 2.99 -3.71 6.81
N ALA A 75 2.78 -2.50 6.28
CA ALA A 75 1.64 -2.17 5.42
C ALA A 75 1.57 -3.06 4.17
N VAL A 76 2.68 -3.27 3.46
CA VAL A 76 2.68 -4.14 2.26
C VAL A 76 2.42 -5.60 2.62
N LYS A 77 2.90 -6.09 3.77
CA LYS A 77 2.60 -7.46 4.23
C LYS A 77 1.12 -7.64 4.54
N HIS A 78 0.51 -6.68 5.24
CA HIS A 78 -0.92 -6.70 5.53
C HIS A 78 -1.76 -6.60 4.25
N PHE A 79 -1.35 -5.77 3.30
CA PHE A 79 -2.00 -5.68 2.00
C PHE A 79 -1.99 -7.02 1.26
N LEU A 80 -0.83 -7.67 1.12
CA LEU A 80 -0.72 -8.95 0.42
C LEU A 80 -1.54 -10.06 1.09
N ALA A 81 -1.51 -10.14 2.43
CA ALA A 81 -2.33 -11.11 3.16
C ALA A 81 -3.83 -10.93 2.86
N ASN A 82 -4.30 -9.68 2.87
CA ASN A 82 -5.69 -9.37 2.57
C ASN A 82 -6.06 -9.66 1.10
N GLU A 83 -5.15 -9.50 0.14
CA GLU A 83 -5.39 -9.89 -1.25
C GLU A 83 -5.47 -11.41 -1.43
N TRP A 84 -4.65 -12.18 -0.70
CA TRP A 84 -4.75 -13.64 -0.70
C TRP A 84 -6.03 -14.15 -0.03
N ASP A 85 -6.45 -13.54 1.08
CA ASP A 85 -7.70 -13.90 1.76
C ASP A 85 -8.91 -13.65 0.83
N LYS A 86 -8.94 -12.52 0.12
CA LYS A 86 -9.98 -12.25 -0.89
C LYS A 86 -9.96 -13.27 -2.03
N ALA A 87 -8.78 -13.61 -2.54
CA ALA A 87 -8.65 -14.59 -3.62
C ALA A 87 -9.20 -15.96 -3.21
N ALA A 88 -8.93 -16.38 -1.96
CA ALA A 88 -9.48 -17.59 -1.38
C ALA A 88 -11.02 -17.52 -1.25
N GLU A 89 -11.55 -16.39 -0.78
CA GLU A 89 -13.01 -16.18 -0.66
C GLU A 89 -13.71 -16.27 -2.04
N TYR A 90 -13.14 -15.68 -3.09
CA TYR A 90 -13.70 -15.78 -4.44
C TYR A 90 -13.70 -17.21 -4.96
N PHE A 91 -12.65 -17.98 -4.67
CA PHE A 91 -12.56 -19.37 -5.08
C PHE A 91 -13.62 -20.24 -4.39
N ASP A 92 -13.79 -20.09 -3.07
CA ASP A 92 -14.82 -20.78 -2.30
C ASP A 92 -16.23 -20.41 -2.79
N LYS A 93 -16.45 -19.12 -3.09
CA LYS A 93 -17.71 -18.63 -3.66
C LYS A 93 -17.97 -19.19 -5.06
N LEU A 94 -16.94 -19.32 -5.89
CA LEU A 94 -17.05 -19.93 -7.22
C LEU A 94 -17.37 -21.43 -7.11
N LEU A 95 -16.69 -22.15 -6.21
CA LEU A 95 -16.98 -23.55 -5.92
C LEU A 95 -18.42 -23.76 -5.45
N PHE A 96 -18.91 -22.89 -4.57
CA PHE A 96 -20.31 -22.94 -4.12
C PHE A 96 -21.29 -22.73 -5.29
N LEU A 97 -21.02 -21.81 -6.20
CA LEU A 97 -21.86 -21.55 -7.38
C LEU A 97 -21.79 -22.66 -8.44
N LEU A 98 -20.67 -23.39 -8.53
CA LEU A 98 -20.49 -24.47 -9.50
C LEU A 98 -20.99 -25.84 -9.00
N ASN A 99 -21.10 -26.03 -7.69
CA ASN A 99 -21.54 -27.28 -7.06
C ASN A 99 -22.93 -27.16 -6.39
N GLY A 100 -23.61 -26.02 -6.56
CA GLY A 100 -24.94 -25.73 -6.00
C GLY A 100 -26.07 -25.85 -7.01
#